data_AF-A0A6A5A6A4-F1
#
_entry.id   AF-A0A6A5A6A4-F1
#
_cell.length_a   1.000
_cell.length_b   1.000
_cell.length_c   1.000
_cell.angle_alpha   90.00
_cell.angle_beta   90.00
_cell.angle_gamma   90.00
#
_symmetry.space_group_name_H-M   'P 1'
#
loop_
_entity.id
_entity.type
_entity.pdbx_description
1 polymer ?
#
loop_
_entity_poly.entity_id
_entity_poly.type
_entity_poly.pdbx_seq_one_letter_code
_entity_poly.pdbx_strand_id
1 'polypeptide(L)'
;MPPKTTYSVTDMASAVKDVLKKADTSLNIAKRYGIPTRTLRAHVKQAKNVGDSAVPPKRMGPRPTLPMSIEHDLVTWIADMERDGRAVGQTQILNKANAILARIQGKSASLTKGWFYRFMNRHPVLSRKQVRVGTATARRGAISSRHTQR
;
A
#
# COMPACT_ATOMS: atom_id res chain seq x y z
N MET A 1 1.52 -29.32 1.28
CA MET A 1 2.79 -29.20 2.04
C MET A 1 2.54 -28.27 3.22
N PRO A 2 2.53 -28.76 4.47
CA PRO A 2 2.46 -27.87 5.63
C PRO A 2 3.74 -27.02 5.73
N PRO A 3 3.67 -25.81 6.31
CA PRO A 3 4.85 -24.96 6.48
C PRO A 3 5.89 -25.66 7.36
N LYS A 4 7.16 -25.65 6.93
CA LYS A 4 8.29 -26.28 7.65
C LYS A 4 8.67 -25.56 8.96
N THR A 5 8.03 -24.44 9.29
CA THR A 5 8.35 -23.66 10.49
C THR A 5 7.54 -24.16 11.68
N THR A 6 8.23 -24.54 12.75
CA THR A 6 7.64 -25.07 13.99
C THR A 6 7.05 -24.01 14.91
N TYR A 7 7.30 -22.72 14.65
CA TYR A 7 6.91 -21.60 15.51
C TYR A 7 5.79 -20.76 14.87
N SER A 8 4.85 -20.30 15.69
CA SER A 8 3.76 -19.42 15.25
C SER A 8 4.22 -17.96 15.13
N VAL A 9 3.45 -17.17 14.36
CA VAL A 9 3.62 -15.70 14.28
C VAL A 9 3.44 -15.05 15.66
N THR A 10 2.54 -15.59 16.49
CA THR A 10 2.30 -15.13 17.87
C THR A 10 3.53 -15.34 18.74
N ASP A 11 4.17 -16.50 18.63
CA ASP A 11 5.36 -16.86 19.41
C ASP A 11 6.54 -15.97 19.05
N MET A 12 6.70 -15.67 17.75
CA MET A 12 7.71 -14.74 17.28
C MET A 12 7.50 -13.32 17.87
N ALA A 13 6.26 -12.83 17.90
CA ALA A 13 5.95 -11.52 18.43
C ALA A 13 6.25 -11.42 19.94
N SER A 14 5.89 -12.45 20.71
CA SER A 14 6.19 -12.53 22.14
C SER A 14 7.69 -12.62 22.40
N ALA A 15 8.40 -13.48 21.67
CA ALA A 15 9.85 -13.63 21.79
C ALA A 15 10.61 -12.32 21.49
N VAL A 16 10.19 -11.56 20.48
CA VAL A 16 10.79 -10.26 20.16
C VAL A 16 10.55 -9.26 21.31
N LYS A 17 9.35 -9.22 21.88
CA LYS A 17 9.03 -8.36 23.03
C LYS A 17 9.91 -8.68 24.23
N ASP A 18 10.12 -9.96 24.54
CA ASP A 18 10.96 -10.38 25.67
C ASP A 18 12.43 -10.00 25.48
N VAL A 19 12.96 -10.10 24.25
CA VAL A 19 14.32 -9.65 23.93
C VAL A 19 14.43 -8.13 24.08
N LEU A 20 13.43 -7.37 23.63
CA LEU A 20 13.42 -5.90 23.74
C LEU A 20 13.32 -5.44 25.19
N LYS A 21 12.55 -6.14 26.03
CA LYS A 21 12.46 -5.92 27.48
C LYS A 21 13.70 -6.37 28.26
N LYS A 22 14.70 -6.97 27.59
CA LYS A 22 15.89 -7.58 28.21
C LYS A 22 15.55 -8.61 29.30
N ALA A 23 14.45 -9.34 29.14
CA ALA A 23 14.01 -10.33 30.13
C ALA A 23 15.01 -11.48 30.31
N ASP A 24 15.71 -11.85 29.24
CA ASP A 24 16.70 -12.93 29.21
C ASP A 24 17.66 -12.76 28.01
N THR A 25 18.68 -13.63 27.91
CA THR A 25 19.50 -13.70 26.69
C THR A 25 18.70 -14.20 25.49
N SER A 26 18.99 -13.68 24.30
CA SER A 26 18.29 -14.07 23.06
C SER A 26 18.37 -15.57 22.77
N LEU A 27 19.39 -16.26 23.29
CA LEU A 27 19.53 -17.71 23.15
C LEU A 27 18.50 -18.46 24.01
N ASN A 28 18.34 -18.07 25.27
CA ASN A 28 17.35 -18.68 26.17
C ASN A 28 15.92 -18.40 25.70
N ILE A 29 15.65 -17.17 25.27
CA ILE A 29 14.34 -16.80 24.71
C ILE A 29 14.03 -17.62 23.46
N ALA A 30 14.98 -17.71 22.51
CA ALA A 30 14.82 -18.55 21.31
C ALA A 30 14.49 -20.02 21.64
N LYS A 31 15.18 -20.61 22.62
CA LYS A 31 14.91 -21.98 23.07
C LYS A 31 13.50 -22.13 23.66
N ARG A 32 13.06 -21.21 24.53
CA ARG A 32 11.74 -21.23 25.16
C ARG A 32 10.60 -21.24 24.13
N TYR A 33 10.75 -20.46 23.06
CA TYR A 33 9.74 -20.33 22.01
C TYR A 33 9.93 -21.29 20.84
N GLY A 34 10.94 -22.18 20.86
CA GLY A 34 11.22 -23.10 19.75
C GLY A 34 11.64 -22.40 18.45
N ILE A 35 12.20 -21.19 18.54
CA ILE A 35 12.59 -20.34 17.41
C ILE A 35 14.10 -20.46 17.20
N PRO A 36 14.61 -20.65 15.97
CA PRO A 36 16.04 -20.55 15.70
C PRO A 36 16.60 -19.18 16.09
N THR A 37 17.70 -19.15 16.85
CA THR A 37 18.31 -17.92 17.39
C THR A 37 18.62 -16.87 16.32
N ARG A 38 19.10 -17.31 15.15
CA ARG A 38 19.37 -16.44 13.98
C ARG A 38 18.11 -15.73 13.51
N THR A 39 16.99 -16.45 13.46
CA THR A 39 15.69 -15.90 13.08
C THR A 39 15.22 -14.87 14.10
N LEU A 40 15.24 -15.21 15.40
CA LEU A 40 14.86 -14.27 16.46
C LEU A 40 15.66 -12.97 16.39
N ARG A 41 17.00 -13.07 16.23
CA ARG A 41 17.87 -11.88 16.09
C ARG A 41 17.52 -11.03 14.86
N ALA A 42 17.17 -11.64 13.73
CA ALA A 42 16.77 -10.92 12.52
C ALA A 42 15.46 -10.14 12.75
N HIS A 43 14.47 -10.76 13.40
CA HIS A 43 13.21 -10.10 13.76
C HIS A 43 13.41 -9.00 14.81
N VAL A 44 14.27 -9.19 15.79
CA VAL A 44 14.64 -8.14 16.77
C VAL A 44 15.32 -6.96 16.09
N LYS A 45 16.24 -7.21 15.13
CA LYS A 45 16.87 -6.14 14.34
C LYS A 45 15.84 -5.37 13.52
N GLN A 46 14.89 -6.07 12.89
CA GLN A 46 13.77 -5.42 12.20
C GLN A 46 12.94 -4.58 13.16
N ALA A 47 12.54 -5.11 14.31
CA ALA A 47 11.73 -4.41 15.30
C ALA A 47 12.42 -3.14 15.87
N LYS A 48 13.74 -3.18 16.06
CA LYS A 48 14.52 -1.99 16.45
C LYS A 48 14.53 -0.91 15.35
N ASN A 49 14.67 -1.33 14.09
CA ASN A 49 14.65 -0.41 12.95
C ASN A 49 13.24 0.14 12.64
N VAL A 50 12.18 -0.56 13.06
CA VAL A 50 10.78 -0.10 12.92
C VAL A 50 10.51 1.16 13.75
N GLY A 51 11.32 1.44 14.78
CA GLY A 51 11.29 2.69 15.54
C GLY A 51 11.53 3.95 14.69
N ASP A 52 12.21 3.83 13.55
CA ASP A 52 12.53 4.98 12.68
C ASP A 52 11.80 4.97 11.33
N SER A 53 11.28 3.82 10.90
CA SER A 53 10.38 3.68 9.75
C SER A 53 9.90 2.25 9.70
N ALA A 54 8.58 2.04 9.77
CA ALA A 54 7.95 0.74 9.57
C ALA A 54 8.18 0.26 8.12
N VAL A 55 9.35 -0.31 7.85
CA VAL A 55 9.65 -0.96 6.57
C VAL A 55 9.01 -2.35 6.62
N PRO A 56 7.95 -2.62 5.83
CA PRO A 56 7.36 -3.95 5.75
C PRO A 56 8.43 -4.99 5.35
N PRO A 57 8.21 -6.29 5.65
CA PRO A 57 9.21 -7.34 5.42
C PRO A 57 9.85 -7.20 4.05
N LYS A 58 11.19 -7.15 4.03
CA LYS A 58 12.04 -6.95 2.85
C LYS A 58 11.48 -7.73 1.65
N ARG A 59 10.78 -7.04 0.73
CA ARG A 59 10.31 -7.65 -0.52
C ARG A 59 11.52 -8.28 -1.23
N MET A 60 11.38 -9.53 -1.65
CA MET A 60 12.29 -10.13 -2.60
C MET A 60 11.99 -9.51 -3.97
N GLY A 61 12.92 -8.71 -4.49
CA GLY A 61 12.81 -8.06 -5.79
C GLY A 61 13.45 -6.67 -5.82
N PRO A 62 13.66 -6.08 -7.02
CA PRO A 62 14.18 -4.73 -7.17
C PRO A 62 13.31 -3.71 -6.42
N ARG A 63 13.96 -2.67 -5.89
CA ARG A 63 13.25 -1.54 -5.26
C ARG A 63 12.28 -0.94 -6.29
N PRO A 64 11.07 -0.51 -5.89
CA PRO A 64 10.18 0.18 -6.81
C PRO A 64 10.88 1.42 -7.40
N THR A 65 10.60 1.73 -8.67
CA THR A 65 11.21 2.84 -9.40
C THR A 65 11.01 4.18 -8.70
N LEU A 66 9.83 4.37 -8.07
CA LEU A 66 9.54 5.49 -7.19
C LEU A 66 9.60 5.04 -5.72
N PRO A 67 10.21 5.85 -4.82
CA PRO A 67 10.13 5.60 -3.38
C PRO A 67 8.68 5.56 -2.88
N MET A 68 8.41 4.76 -1.84
CA MET A 68 7.06 4.60 -1.27
C MET A 68 6.47 5.91 -0.74
N SER A 69 7.31 6.81 -0.20
CA SER A 69 6.87 8.14 0.27
C SER A 69 6.21 8.93 -0.86
N ILE A 70 6.89 9.00 -2.01
CA ILE A 70 6.39 9.69 -3.21
C ILE A 70 5.11 9.04 -3.75
N GLU A 71 5.00 7.71 -3.65
CA GLU A 71 3.76 7.04 -4.03
C GLU A 71 2.59 7.35 -3.11
N HIS A 72 2.82 7.53 -1.81
CA HIS A 72 1.78 7.98 -0.88
C HIS A 72 1.32 9.41 -1.20
N ASP A 73 2.24 10.30 -1.58
CA ASP A 73 1.87 11.65 -2.04
C ASP A 73 1.01 11.59 -3.31
N LEU A 74 1.33 10.68 -4.24
CA LEU A 74 0.51 10.43 -5.42
C LEU A 74 -0.88 9.88 -5.07
N VAL A 75 -0.98 8.96 -4.11
CA VAL A 75 -2.27 8.45 -3.62
C VAL A 75 -3.11 9.57 -3.01
N THR A 76 -2.49 10.43 -2.22
CA THR A 76 -3.15 11.60 -1.59
C THR A 76 -3.67 12.54 -2.66
N TRP A 77 -2.84 12.88 -3.65
CA TRP A 77 -3.25 13.72 -4.78
C TRP A 77 -4.40 13.10 -5.59
N ILE A 78 -4.39 11.79 -5.86
CA ILE A 78 -5.50 11.12 -6.54
C ILE A 78 -6.78 11.23 -5.71
N ALA A 79 -6.70 11.00 -4.40
CA ALA A 79 -7.85 11.09 -3.51
C ALA A 79 -8.43 12.51 -3.41
N ASP A 80 -7.58 13.54 -3.42
CA ASP A 80 -8.01 14.95 -3.47
C ASP A 80 -8.73 15.26 -4.79
N MET A 81 -8.19 14.81 -5.93
CA MET A 81 -8.84 15.00 -7.23
C MET A 81 -10.20 14.30 -7.33
N GLU A 82 -10.32 13.08 -6.79
CA GLU A 82 -11.60 12.38 -6.69
C GLU A 82 -12.60 13.14 -5.80
N ARG A 83 -12.14 13.72 -4.67
CA ARG A 83 -12.98 14.54 -3.79
C ARG A 83 -13.52 15.77 -4.51
N ASP A 84 -12.71 16.35 -5.39
CA ASP A 84 -13.09 17.51 -6.21
C ASP A 84 -13.96 17.12 -7.42
N GLY A 85 -14.41 15.86 -7.51
CA GLY A 85 -15.27 15.36 -8.59
C GLY A 85 -14.54 15.11 -9.91
N ARG A 86 -13.21 15.13 -9.91
CA ARG A 86 -12.38 14.94 -11.11
C ARG A 86 -11.76 13.55 -11.11
N ALA A 87 -12.39 12.61 -11.83
CA ALA A 87 -11.83 11.28 -12.01
C ALA A 87 -10.48 11.36 -12.75
N VAL A 88 -9.41 10.88 -12.11
CA VAL A 88 -8.06 10.89 -12.68
C VAL A 88 -7.81 9.59 -13.45
N GLY A 89 -7.57 9.72 -14.75
CA GLY A 89 -7.31 8.57 -15.62
C GLY A 89 -5.88 8.03 -15.52
N GLN A 90 -5.65 6.81 -16.01
CA GLN A 90 -4.34 6.16 -16.05
C GLN A 90 -3.24 7.05 -16.68
N THR A 91 -3.54 7.72 -17.80
CA THR A 91 -2.60 8.59 -18.50
C THR A 91 -2.18 9.79 -17.65
N GLN A 92 -3.12 10.40 -16.92
CA GLN A 92 -2.82 11.54 -16.04
C GLN A 92 -1.96 11.11 -14.86
N ILE A 93 -2.24 9.95 -14.27
CA ILE A 93 -1.42 9.37 -13.18
C ILE A 93 0.00 9.10 -13.68
N LEU A 94 0.15 8.49 -14.86
CA LEU A 94 1.47 8.25 -15.46
C LEU A 94 2.22 9.55 -15.75
N ASN A 95 1.55 10.56 -16.30
CA ASN A 95 2.16 11.87 -16.57
C ASN A 95 2.64 12.54 -15.28
N LYS A 96 1.81 12.54 -14.23
CA LYS A 96 2.17 13.11 -12.92
C LYS A 96 3.35 12.36 -12.30
N ALA A 97 3.31 11.02 -12.32
CA ALA A 97 4.36 10.18 -11.78
C ALA A 97 5.69 10.35 -12.55
N ASN A 98 5.64 10.44 -13.87
CA ASN A 98 6.82 10.73 -14.70
C ASN A 98 7.38 12.14 -14.47
N ALA A 99 6.52 13.14 -14.28
CA ALA A 99 6.97 14.49 -13.93
C ALA A 99 7.68 14.53 -12.56
N ILE A 100 7.25 13.71 -11.61
CA ILE A 100 7.95 13.57 -10.32
C ILE A 100 9.25 12.79 -10.50
N LEU A 101 9.23 11.68 -11.23
CA LEU A 101 10.42 10.86 -11.49
C LEU A 101 11.53 11.67 -12.17
N ALA A 102 11.18 12.49 -13.16
CA ALA A 102 12.11 13.36 -13.86
C ALA A 102 12.83 14.35 -12.93
N ARG A 103 12.17 14.78 -11.84
CA ARG A 103 12.79 15.65 -10.83
C ARG A 103 13.75 14.92 -9.91
N ILE A 104 13.52 13.63 -9.67
CA ILE A 104 14.31 12.82 -8.72
C ILE A 104 15.50 12.15 -9.41
N GLN A 105 15.30 11.58 -10.60
CA GLN A 105 16.28 10.73 -11.31
C GLN A 105 16.73 11.32 -12.66
N GLY A 106 16.23 12.50 -13.05
CA GLY A 106 16.49 13.10 -14.36
C GLY A 106 15.66 12.49 -15.48
N LYS A 107 15.88 12.96 -16.71
CA LYS A 107 15.04 12.65 -17.90
C LYS A 107 15.18 11.22 -18.44
N SER A 108 16.11 10.42 -17.93
CA SER A 108 16.42 9.11 -18.51
C SER A 108 15.43 8.00 -18.12
N ALA A 109 14.61 8.21 -17.10
CA ALA A 109 13.69 7.19 -16.58
C ALA A 109 12.23 7.55 -16.90
N SER A 110 11.48 6.58 -17.44
CA SER A 110 10.05 6.72 -17.74
C SER A 110 9.28 5.52 -17.21
N LEU A 111 8.17 5.80 -16.54
CA LEU A 111 7.20 4.86 -16.02
C LEU A 111 6.20 4.52 -17.12
N THR A 112 6.00 3.22 -17.33
CA THR A 112 5.09 2.68 -18.31
C THR A 112 3.81 2.16 -17.65
N LYS A 113 2.87 1.66 -18.46
CA LYS A 113 1.64 1.01 -17.99
C LYS A 113 1.91 -0.11 -16.96
N GLY A 114 3.02 -0.85 -17.12
CA GLY A 114 3.40 -1.91 -16.18
C GLY A 114 3.68 -1.39 -14.77
N TRP A 115 4.24 -0.18 -14.64
CA TRP A 115 4.40 0.45 -13.34
C TRP A 115 3.04 0.84 -12.73
N PHE A 116 2.12 1.38 -13.53
CA PHE A 116 0.78 1.74 -13.08
C PHE A 116 0.03 0.55 -12.46
N TYR A 117 0.01 -0.61 -13.12
CA TYR A 117 -0.65 -1.80 -12.56
C TYR A 117 -0.01 -2.25 -11.24
N ARG A 118 1.32 -2.17 -11.12
CA ARG A 118 2.03 -2.49 -9.87
C ARG A 118 1.78 -1.44 -8.78
N PHE A 119 1.58 -0.17 -9.15
CA PHE A 119 1.17 0.90 -8.25
C PHE A 119 -0.24 0.63 -7.70
N MET A 120 -1.21 0.34 -8.57
CA MET A 120 -2.59 0.00 -8.15
C MET A 120 -2.63 -1.24 -7.25
N ASN A 121 -1.86 -2.29 -7.57
CA ASN A 121 -1.78 -3.49 -6.73
C ASN A 121 -1.18 -3.22 -5.34
N ARG A 122 -0.31 -2.22 -5.21
CA ARG A 122 0.27 -1.82 -3.92
C ARG A 122 -0.65 -0.93 -3.10
N HIS A 123 -1.54 -0.19 -3.76
CA HIS A 123 -2.46 0.76 -3.14
C HIS A 123 -3.92 0.34 -3.36
N PRO A 124 -4.37 -0.78 -2.77
CA PRO A 124 -5.74 -1.29 -2.95
C PRO A 124 -6.81 -0.34 -2.39
N VAL A 125 -6.42 0.72 -1.67
CA VAL A 125 -7.30 1.83 -1.27
C VAL A 125 -7.88 2.57 -2.48
N LEU A 126 -7.14 2.64 -3.59
CA LEU A 126 -7.59 3.28 -4.83
C LEU A 126 -8.57 2.38 -5.61
N SER A 127 -8.32 1.06 -5.66
CA SER A 127 -9.24 0.11 -6.32
C SER A 127 -10.58 -0.03 -5.61
N ARG A 128 -10.60 -0.02 -4.27
CA ARG A 128 -11.84 -0.25 -3.49
C ARG A 128 -12.84 0.92 -3.57
N LYS A 129 -12.40 2.12 -3.96
CA LYS A 129 -13.30 3.26 -4.21
C LYS A 129 -14.02 3.21 -5.56
N GLN A 130 -13.59 2.36 -6.49
CA GLN A 130 -14.23 2.18 -7.80
C GLN A 130 -15.58 1.44 -7.74
N VAL A 131 -16.04 0.98 -6.56
CA VAL A 131 -17.37 0.35 -6.36
C VAL A 131 -18.23 1.18 -5.40
N ARG A 132 -18.31 2.49 -5.59
CA ARG A 132 -19.38 3.31 -5.01
C ARG A 132 -20.31 3.79 -6.10
N VAL A 133 -21.24 2.90 -6.42
CA VAL A 133 -22.63 3.12 -6.84
C VAL A 133 -22.92 4.55 -7.32
N GLY A 134 -22.84 4.76 -8.63
CA GLY A 134 -23.66 5.79 -9.26
C GLY A 134 -25.10 5.29 -9.26
N THR A 135 -25.87 5.55 -8.19
CA THR A 135 -27.33 5.42 -8.26
C THR A 135 -27.80 6.49 -9.24
N ALA A 136 -28.12 6.04 -10.45
CA ALA A 136 -28.88 6.80 -11.42
C ALA A 136 -30.12 7.37 -10.74
N THR A 137 -30.16 8.68 -10.53
CA THR A 137 -31.43 9.37 -10.27
C THR A 137 -32.10 9.55 -11.63
N ALA A 138 -32.79 8.52 -12.09
CA ALA A 138 -33.78 8.63 -13.14
C ALA A 138 -34.89 9.55 -12.64
N ARG A 139 -35.00 10.76 -13.17
CA ARG A 139 -36.25 11.53 -13.16
C ARG A 139 -36.90 11.38 -14.53
N ARG A 140 -37.71 10.33 -14.69
CA ARG A 140 -38.84 10.32 -15.63
C ARG A 140 -40.11 10.33 -14.80
N GLY A 141 -40.92 11.36 -15.00
CA GLY A 141 -42.29 11.43 -14.53
C GLY A 141 -43.05 12.42 -15.39
N ALA A 142 -43.79 11.88 -16.37
CA ALA A 142 -45.06 12.35 -16.97
C ALA A 142 -45.17 13.84 -17.41
N ILE A 143 -45.25 14.15 -18.71
CA ILE A 143 -46.46 14.13 -19.55
C ILE A 143 -47.66 14.83 -18.87
N SER A 144 -47.95 16.07 -19.25
CA SER A 144 -49.31 16.60 -19.26
C SER A 144 -49.52 17.49 -20.49
N SER A 145 -50.34 16.99 -21.41
CA SER A 145 -50.87 17.71 -22.57
C SER A 145 -51.83 18.83 -22.14
N ARG A 146 -51.79 19.96 -22.85
CA ARG A 146 -52.91 20.88 -23.14
C ARG A 146 -52.35 21.99 -24.03
N HIS A 147 -52.47 21.89 -25.36
CA HIS A 147 -53.60 22.37 -26.17
C HIS A 147 -54.20 23.69 -25.69
N THR A 148 -53.89 24.78 -26.39
CA THR A 148 -54.84 25.84 -26.71
C THR A 148 -54.30 26.68 -27.86
N GLN A 149 -55.03 26.66 -28.98
CA GLN A 149 -54.98 27.69 -30.01
C GLN A 149 -55.51 29.01 -29.45
N ARG A 150 -54.93 30.15 -29.86
CA ARG A 150 -55.59 31.10 -30.76
C ARG A 150 -54.61 32.15 -31.25
#